data_AF-A0A950YBL4-F1
#
_entry.id   AF-A0A950YBL4-F1
#
_cell.length_a   1.000
_cell.length_b   1.000
_cell.length_c   1.000
_cell.angle_alpha   90.00
_cell.angle_beta   90.00
_cell.angle_gamma   90.00
#
_symmetry.space_group_name_H-M   'P 1'
#
loop_
_entity.id
_entity.type
_entity.pdbx_description
1 polymer ?
#
loop_
_entity_poly.entity_id
_entity_poly.type
_entity_poly.pdbx_seq_one_letter_code
_entity_poly.pdbx_strand_id
1 'polypeptide(L)'
;MRPEEIAALGDLAGEAAAGATRQIHELHTGIAGRVWRRVGPTALPVRFAHDRIARGAYAAAGELTRAVVRTGAHAASRARSPDAPSIERTPAGRVMVSALNGAFGDTLVQRGNRLALTMAVRRHGRDLELTPPALGRAYPNAKPRLAVFVHGLCETDDAWKLGAARHVPYGHRMEIELGYTPVYLRYNTGRHISENGRDLAGLLAALVAAWPTDVHDVVLIGHSMGGLVSRSACHYGAASACVGKVRHVFTLGTPHRGAPLEQAANAAAAALGRLPETRPLASALNLRSAGIKDLRYGYLVDECWMDQDCDAFLRNTSREIPFLPTARHYFISATLTRKADSPVGRIIGDLLVLQPSAWAHERRGKRMRFPIEHYYHLGEANHFDLLNHPAIYDQMRRCLSSQRALPAPAAG
;
A
#
# COMPACT_ATOMS: atom_id res chain seq x y z
N MET A 1 -16.84 -10.62 -15.74
CA MET A 1 -15.63 -11.22 -15.14
C MET A 1 -15.15 -12.28 -16.09
N ARG A 2 -13.85 -12.29 -16.39
CA ARG A 2 -13.23 -13.25 -17.30
C ARG A 2 -13.14 -14.65 -16.66
N PRO A 3 -13.13 -15.73 -17.46
CA PRO A 3 -12.96 -17.10 -16.94
C PRO A 3 -11.75 -17.23 -15.99
N GLU A 4 -10.61 -16.66 -16.37
CA GLU A 4 -9.39 -16.74 -15.56
C GLU A 4 -9.48 -15.97 -14.24
N GLU A 5 -10.27 -14.90 -14.17
CA GLU A 5 -10.49 -14.14 -12.93
C GLU A 5 -11.40 -14.92 -11.98
N ILE A 6 -12.41 -15.63 -12.51
CA ILE A 6 -13.29 -16.52 -11.73
C ILE A 6 -12.46 -17.66 -11.13
N ALA A 7 -11.61 -18.29 -11.95
CA ALA A 7 -10.72 -19.34 -11.49
C ALA A 7 -9.77 -18.83 -10.39
N ALA A 8 -9.13 -17.67 -10.61
CA ALA A 8 -8.21 -17.06 -9.66
C ALA A 8 -8.88 -16.69 -8.32
N LEU A 9 -10.14 -16.21 -8.35
CA LEU A 9 -10.93 -15.99 -7.14
C LEU A 9 -11.28 -17.29 -6.43
N GLY A 10 -11.64 -18.33 -7.18
CA GLY A 10 -11.90 -19.66 -6.64
C GLY A 10 -10.67 -20.28 -5.97
N ASP A 11 -9.50 -20.11 -6.58
CA ASP A 11 -8.24 -20.56 -6.02
C ASP A 11 -7.94 -19.87 -4.69
N LEU A 12 -8.09 -18.55 -4.64
CA LEU A 12 -7.92 -17.76 -3.43
C LEU A 12 -8.92 -18.14 -2.33
N ALA A 13 -10.21 -18.30 -2.69
CA ALA A 13 -11.26 -18.68 -1.76
C ALA A 13 -11.06 -20.09 -1.20
N GLY A 14 -10.68 -21.05 -2.04
CA GLY A 14 -10.37 -22.42 -1.62
C GLY A 14 -9.16 -22.48 -0.69
N GLU A 15 -8.14 -21.64 -0.92
CA GLU A 15 -6.98 -21.52 -0.05
C GLU A 15 -7.33 -20.89 1.30
N ALA A 16 -8.14 -19.82 1.30
CA ALA A 16 -8.62 -19.18 2.52
C ALA A 16 -9.43 -20.17 3.38
N ALA A 17 -10.33 -20.93 2.77
CA ALA A 17 -11.15 -21.93 3.46
C ALA A 17 -10.29 -23.08 4.06
N ALA A 18 -9.31 -23.58 3.30
CA ALA A 18 -8.38 -24.57 3.82
C ALA A 18 -7.47 -24.01 4.92
N GLY A 19 -7.07 -22.74 4.82
CA GLY A 19 -6.33 -22.02 5.85
C GLY A 19 -7.12 -21.92 7.15
N ALA A 20 -8.41 -21.58 7.09
CA ALA A 20 -9.30 -21.55 8.26
C ALA A 20 -9.41 -22.94 8.93
N THR A 21 -9.55 -24.00 8.13
CA THR A 21 -9.58 -25.39 8.64
C THR A 21 -8.29 -25.75 9.37
N ARG A 22 -7.14 -25.33 8.83
CA ARG A 22 -5.83 -25.50 9.47
C ARG A 22 -5.73 -24.73 10.79
N GLN A 23 -6.22 -23.50 10.86
CA GLN A 23 -6.24 -22.72 12.10
C GLN A 23 -7.10 -23.38 13.18
N ILE A 24 -8.27 -23.92 12.82
CA ILE A 24 -9.13 -24.67 13.75
C ILE A 24 -8.40 -25.91 14.27
N HIS A 25 -7.68 -26.62 13.42
CA HIS A 25 -6.85 -27.76 13.82
C HIS A 25 -5.72 -27.37 14.78
N GLU A 26 -5.02 -26.27 14.53
CA GLU A 26 -3.99 -25.73 15.42
C GLU A 26 -4.58 -25.30 16.77
N LEU A 27 -5.79 -24.71 16.79
CA LEU A 27 -6.51 -24.37 18.02
C LEU A 27 -6.87 -25.63 18.81
N HIS A 28 -7.45 -26.62 18.14
CA HIS A 28 -7.80 -27.92 18.71
C HIS A 28 -6.58 -28.56 19.36
N THR A 29 -5.47 -28.68 18.62
CA THR A 29 -4.23 -29.29 19.11
C THR A 29 -3.59 -28.50 20.26
N GLY A 30 -3.69 -27.17 20.25
CA GLY A 30 -3.30 -26.33 21.39
C GLY A 30 -4.08 -26.67 22.66
N ILE A 31 -5.41 -26.74 22.56
CA ILE A 31 -6.31 -27.06 23.68
C ILE A 31 -6.04 -28.49 24.18
N ALA A 32 -5.98 -29.47 23.27
CA ALA A 32 -5.67 -30.85 23.59
C ALA A 32 -4.31 -30.96 24.28
N GLY A 33 -3.30 -30.23 23.81
CA GLY A 33 -1.98 -30.14 24.44
C GLY A 33 -2.02 -29.70 25.90
N ARG A 34 -2.91 -28.79 26.28
CA ARG A 34 -3.12 -28.37 27.68
C ARG A 34 -3.72 -29.49 28.53
N VAL A 35 -4.68 -30.22 27.97
CA VAL A 35 -5.30 -31.38 28.63
C VAL A 35 -4.25 -32.48 28.82
N TRP A 36 -3.48 -32.82 27.78
CA TRP A 36 -2.41 -33.82 27.86
C TRP A 36 -1.34 -33.48 28.90
N ARG A 37 -0.97 -32.21 29.03
CA ARG A 37 -0.04 -31.77 30.10
C ARG A 37 -0.60 -31.99 31.50
N ARG A 38 -1.92 -31.91 31.70
CA ARG A 38 -2.57 -32.14 32.99
C ARG A 38 -2.77 -33.63 33.31
N VAL A 39 -3.10 -34.43 32.31
CA VAL A 39 -3.33 -35.88 32.48
C VAL A 39 -2.00 -36.64 32.65
N GLY A 40 -0.90 -36.11 32.10
CA GLY A 40 0.44 -36.66 32.32
C GLY A 40 0.81 -37.80 31.35
N PRO A 41 1.97 -38.44 31.55
CA PRO A 41 2.59 -39.36 30.58
C PRO A 41 1.83 -40.69 30.41
N THR A 42 0.92 -41.04 31.32
CA THR A 42 0.11 -42.27 31.22
C THR A 42 -0.86 -42.25 30.03
N ALA A 43 -1.22 -41.07 29.52
CA ALA A 43 -2.10 -40.91 28.36
C ALA A 43 -1.37 -40.90 26.99
N LEU A 44 -0.07 -41.20 26.94
CA LEU A 44 0.74 -41.11 25.72
C LEU A 44 0.18 -41.92 24.53
N PRO A 45 -0.27 -43.18 24.68
CA PRO A 45 -0.84 -43.94 23.57
C PRO A 45 -2.13 -43.31 23.02
N VAL A 46 -2.99 -42.84 23.92
CA VAL A 46 -4.28 -42.18 23.57
C VAL A 46 -4.03 -40.85 22.89
N ARG A 47 -3.08 -40.06 23.40
CA ARG A 47 -2.64 -38.80 22.76
C ARG A 47 -2.14 -39.05 21.34
N PHE A 48 -1.32 -40.09 21.12
CA PHE A 48 -0.78 -40.40 19.81
C PHE A 48 -1.89 -40.75 18.80
N ALA A 49 -2.86 -41.56 19.21
CA ALA A 49 -4.02 -41.90 18.40
C ALA A 49 -4.88 -40.66 18.09
N HIS A 50 -5.22 -39.86 19.11
CA HIS A 50 -5.94 -38.60 18.97
C HIS A 50 -5.28 -37.67 17.97
N ASP A 51 -3.98 -37.40 18.13
CA ASP A 51 -3.25 -36.45 17.30
C ASP A 51 -3.19 -36.92 15.83
N ARG A 52 -3.15 -38.24 15.57
CA ARG A 52 -3.23 -38.79 14.21
C ARG A 52 -4.61 -38.64 13.60
N ILE A 53 -5.66 -38.95 14.35
CA ILE A 53 -7.05 -38.84 13.90
C ILE A 53 -7.40 -37.38 13.60
N ALA A 54 -7.09 -36.47 14.52
CA ALA A 54 -7.32 -35.04 14.34
C ALA A 54 -6.59 -34.52 13.09
N ARG A 55 -5.29 -34.82 12.95
CA ARG A 55 -4.52 -34.44 11.74
C ARG A 55 -5.18 -34.94 10.46
N GLY A 56 -5.57 -36.21 10.41
CA GLY A 56 -6.20 -36.81 9.24
C GLY A 56 -7.55 -36.17 8.91
N ALA A 57 -8.42 -35.99 9.90
CA ALA A 57 -9.75 -35.41 9.73
C ALA A 57 -9.69 -33.96 9.25
N TYR A 58 -8.85 -33.12 9.87
CA TYR A 58 -8.71 -31.72 9.46
C TYR A 58 -8.01 -31.57 8.09
N ALA A 59 -7.02 -32.41 7.78
CA ALA A 59 -6.40 -32.43 6.45
C ALA A 59 -7.44 -32.81 5.38
N ALA A 60 -8.21 -33.87 5.60
CA ALA A 60 -9.25 -34.31 4.67
C ALA A 60 -10.34 -33.23 4.49
N ALA A 61 -10.82 -32.62 5.57
CA ALA A 61 -11.82 -31.55 5.50
C ALA A 61 -11.29 -30.31 4.75
N GLY A 62 -10.02 -29.94 4.99
CA GLY A 62 -9.37 -28.83 4.31
C GLY A 62 -9.19 -29.06 2.81
N GLU A 63 -8.75 -30.26 2.42
CA GLU A 63 -8.60 -30.65 1.01
C GLU A 63 -9.95 -30.76 0.31
N LEU A 64 -10.96 -31.37 0.95
CA LEU A 64 -12.31 -31.47 0.40
C LEU A 64 -12.90 -30.08 0.14
N THR A 65 -12.82 -29.19 1.13
CA THR A 65 -13.36 -27.83 1.00
C THR A 65 -12.64 -27.06 -0.10
N ARG A 66 -11.30 -27.14 -0.17
CA ARG A 66 -10.52 -26.53 -1.24
C ARG A 66 -10.92 -27.07 -2.61
N ALA A 67 -11.04 -28.40 -2.74
CA ALA A 67 -11.36 -29.06 -3.98
C ALA A 67 -12.76 -28.69 -4.46
N VAL A 68 -13.77 -28.65 -3.57
CA VAL A 68 -15.14 -28.26 -3.91
C VAL A 68 -15.19 -26.82 -4.41
N VAL A 69 -14.56 -25.88 -3.69
CA VAL A 69 -14.55 -24.46 -4.08
C VAL A 69 -13.82 -24.26 -5.41
N ARG A 70 -12.62 -24.85 -5.58
CA ARG A 70 -11.86 -24.75 -6.84
C ARG A 70 -12.59 -25.39 -8.01
N THR A 71 -13.12 -26.59 -7.83
CA THR A 71 -13.84 -27.31 -8.90
C THR A 71 -15.08 -26.55 -9.32
N GLY A 72 -15.85 -26.03 -8.36
CA GLY A 72 -17.01 -25.19 -8.63
C GLY A 72 -16.62 -23.92 -9.41
N ALA A 73 -15.55 -23.23 -9.01
CA ALA A 73 -15.07 -22.05 -9.70
C ALA A 73 -14.53 -22.35 -11.11
N HIS A 74 -13.82 -23.46 -11.31
CA HIS A 74 -13.36 -23.90 -12.63
C HIS A 74 -14.51 -24.34 -13.53
N ALA A 75 -15.56 -24.96 -12.99
CA ALA A 75 -16.76 -25.26 -13.74
C ALA A 75 -17.48 -23.98 -14.16
N ALA A 76 -17.62 -23.01 -13.24
CA ALA A 76 -18.22 -21.71 -13.52
C ALA A 76 -17.38 -20.89 -14.52
N SER A 77 -16.05 -20.97 -14.48
CA SER A 77 -15.17 -20.28 -15.43
C SER A 77 -15.31 -20.84 -16.84
N ARG A 78 -15.39 -22.18 -17.00
CA ARG A 78 -15.63 -22.83 -18.30
C ARG A 78 -17.00 -22.50 -18.90
N ALA A 79 -17.99 -22.19 -18.07
CA ALA A 79 -19.30 -21.74 -18.52
C ALA A 79 -19.31 -20.26 -18.97
N ARG A 80 -18.19 -19.52 -18.86
CA ARG A 80 -18.09 -18.13 -19.29
C ARG A 80 -17.34 -17.96 -20.61
N SER A 81 -17.81 -16.99 -21.38
CA SER A 81 -17.16 -16.57 -22.62
C SER A 81 -15.76 -16.02 -22.33
N PRO A 82 -14.74 -16.39 -23.15
CA PRO A 82 -13.41 -15.79 -23.09
C PRO A 82 -13.42 -14.25 -23.24
N ASP A 83 -14.38 -13.71 -23.97
CA ASP A 83 -14.52 -12.27 -24.22
C ASP A 83 -15.24 -11.53 -23.09
N ALA A 84 -15.58 -12.23 -22.00
CA ALA A 84 -16.22 -11.59 -20.86
C ALA A 84 -15.37 -10.40 -20.35
N PRO A 85 -16.01 -9.29 -19.94
CA PRO A 85 -15.27 -8.14 -19.45
C PRO A 85 -14.52 -8.49 -18.16
N SER A 86 -13.30 -7.98 -18.02
CA SER A 86 -12.55 -8.04 -16.75
C SER A 86 -13.35 -7.43 -15.60
N ILE A 87 -13.21 -8.00 -14.40
CA ILE A 87 -13.77 -7.46 -13.16
C ILE A 87 -13.37 -5.98 -12.96
N GLU A 88 -12.16 -5.62 -13.40
CA GLU A 88 -11.59 -4.29 -13.27
C GLU A 88 -12.21 -3.23 -14.20
N ARG A 89 -13.09 -3.62 -15.14
CA ARG A 89 -13.84 -2.65 -15.96
C ARG A 89 -14.83 -1.85 -15.11
N THR A 90 -15.29 -2.40 -13.99
CA THR A 90 -16.23 -1.73 -13.08
C THR A 90 -15.51 -1.06 -11.90
N PRO A 91 -15.98 0.09 -11.39
CA PRO A 91 -15.41 0.71 -10.20
C PRO A 91 -15.40 -0.22 -8.98
N ALA A 92 -16.52 -0.91 -8.72
CA ALA A 92 -16.63 -1.86 -7.61
C ALA A 92 -15.64 -3.02 -7.72
N GLY A 93 -15.46 -3.56 -8.93
CA GLY A 93 -14.48 -4.61 -9.18
C GLY A 93 -13.04 -4.15 -8.97
N ARG A 94 -12.69 -2.91 -9.34
CA ARG A 94 -11.37 -2.33 -9.05
C ARG A 94 -11.12 -2.23 -7.55
N VAL A 95 -12.09 -1.74 -6.78
CA VAL A 95 -11.99 -1.66 -5.31
C VAL A 95 -11.79 -3.06 -4.71
N MET A 96 -12.55 -4.05 -5.18
CA MET A 96 -12.40 -5.44 -4.73
C MET A 96 -10.99 -5.97 -5.01
N VAL A 97 -10.50 -5.85 -6.25
CA VAL A 97 -9.14 -6.32 -6.62
C VAL A 97 -8.07 -5.59 -5.82
N SER A 98 -8.18 -4.27 -5.64
CA SER A 98 -7.25 -3.49 -4.83
C SER A 98 -7.28 -3.90 -3.35
N ALA A 99 -8.45 -4.20 -2.78
CA ALA A 99 -8.56 -4.71 -1.41
C ALA A 99 -7.92 -6.09 -1.25
N LEU A 100 -8.10 -6.99 -2.23
CA LEU A 100 -7.44 -8.30 -2.24
C LEU A 100 -5.91 -8.15 -2.31
N ASN A 101 -5.42 -7.24 -3.16
CA ASN A 101 -3.98 -6.97 -3.25
C ASN A 101 -3.45 -6.30 -2.00
N GLY A 102 -4.17 -5.36 -1.40
CA GLY A 102 -3.74 -4.76 -0.13
C GLY A 102 -3.69 -5.76 1.02
N ALA A 103 -4.63 -6.71 1.06
CA ALA A 103 -4.69 -7.73 2.11
C ALA A 103 -3.69 -8.89 1.91
N PHE A 104 -3.52 -9.36 0.67
CA PHE A 104 -2.81 -10.62 0.34
C PHE A 104 -1.87 -10.51 -0.86
N GLY A 105 -1.53 -9.31 -1.31
CA GLY A 105 -0.90 -9.08 -2.59
C GLY A 105 0.49 -9.70 -2.77
N ASP A 106 1.29 -9.78 -1.72
CA ASP A 106 2.56 -10.52 -1.69
C ASP A 106 2.32 -12.02 -1.90
N THR A 107 1.31 -12.59 -1.24
CA THR A 107 0.92 -13.99 -1.41
C THR A 107 0.38 -14.25 -2.83
N LEU A 108 -0.40 -13.32 -3.39
CA LEU A 108 -0.90 -13.42 -4.77
C LEU A 108 0.25 -13.48 -5.78
N VAL A 109 1.29 -12.65 -5.59
CA VAL A 109 2.50 -12.65 -6.43
C VAL A 109 3.27 -13.96 -6.30
N GLN A 110 3.54 -14.41 -5.06
CA GLN A 110 4.26 -15.66 -4.81
C GLN A 110 3.58 -16.89 -5.45
N ARG A 111 2.25 -16.85 -5.58
CA ARG A 111 1.45 -17.94 -6.17
C ARG A 111 1.18 -17.78 -7.66
N GLY A 112 1.69 -16.72 -8.30
CA GLY A 112 1.40 -16.43 -9.70
C GLY A 112 -0.10 -16.22 -9.97
N ASN A 113 -0.84 -15.72 -8.97
CA ASN A 113 -2.28 -15.48 -9.11
C ASN A 113 -2.52 -14.29 -10.05
N ARG A 114 -3.40 -14.44 -11.04
CA ARG A 114 -3.67 -13.42 -12.06
C ARG A 114 -4.32 -12.14 -11.53
N LEU A 115 -4.83 -12.16 -10.29
CA LEU A 115 -5.32 -10.95 -9.61
C LEU A 115 -4.20 -10.13 -8.99
N ALA A 116 -2.96 -10.63 -8.96
CA ALA A 116 -1.81 -9.86 -8.52
C ALA A 116 -1.60 -8.67 -9.46
N LEU A 117 -1.73 -7.46 -8.92
CA LEU A 117 -1.54 -6.24 -9.70
C LEU A 117 -0.06 -6.03 -10.01
N THR A 118 0.23 -5.66 -11.25
CA THR A 118 1.53 -5.08 -11.63
C THR A 118 1.43 -3.55 -11.56
N MET A 119 2.52 -2.88 -11.22
CA MET A 119 2.53 -1.41 -11.24
C MET A 119 2.39 -0.89 -12.67
N ALA A 120 1.40 -0.03 -12.91
CA ALA A 120 1.13 0.52 -14.24
C ALA A 120 0.57 1.95 -14.17
N VAL A 121 0.81 2.72 -15.23
CA VAL A 121 0.06 3.97 -15.48
C VAL A 121 -1.36 3.61 -15.87
N ARG A 122 -2.34 4.28 -15.27
CA ARG A 122 -3.75 4.07 -15.50
C ARG A 122 -4.38 5.26 -16.19
N ARG A 123 -5.19 4.98 -17.21
CA ARG A 123 -6.04 5.98 -17.86
C ARG A 123 -7.38 5.37 -18.24
N HIS A 124 -8.46 6.05 -17.87
CA HIS A 124 -9.84 5.59 -18.09
C HIS A 124 -10.09 4.14 -17.63
N GLY A 125 -9.51 3.77 -16.48
CA GLY A 125 -9.67 2.43 -15.90
C GLY A 125 -8.98 1.32 -16.67
N ARG A 126 -7.93 1.62 -17.45
CA ARG A 126 -7.09 0.64 -18.15
C ARG A 126 -5.61 0.93 -17.94
N ASP A 127 -4.80 -0.12 -17.99
CA ASP A 127 -3.35 0.01 -18.02
C ASP A 127 -2.93 0.64 -19.35
N LEU A 128 -1.99 1.56 -19.26
CA LEU A 128 -1.42 2.25 -20.39
C LEU A 128 -0.02 1.71 -20.65
N GLU A 129 0.19 1.23 -21.87
CA GLU A 129 1.50 0.84 -22.35
C GLU A 129 2.41 2.07 -22.47
N LEU A 130 3.64 1.98 -21.99
CA LEU A 130 4.61 3.08 -21.99
C LEU A 130 5.44 3.10 -23.28
N THR A 131 4.75 3.17 -24.41
CA THR A 131 5.37 3.39 -25.73
C THR A 131 4.99 4.77 -26.27
N PRO A 132 5.86 5.43 -27.06
CA PRO A 132 5.55 6.75 -27.61
C PRO A 132 4.21 6.82 -28.37
N PRO A 133 3.83 5.82 -29.21
CA PRO A 133 2.52 5.83 -29.88
C PRO A 133 1.34 5.70 -28.92
N ALA A 134 1.45 4.85 -27.90
CA ALA A 134 0.39 4.66 -26.91
C ALA A 134 0.23 5.91 -26.03
N LEU A 135 1.33 6.50 -25.58
CA LEU A 135 1.35 7.74 -24.82
C LEU A 135 0.86 8.94 -25.64
N GLY A 136 1.21 9.04 -26.92
CA GLY A 136 0.70 10.09 -27.80
C GLY A 136 -0.82 10.03 -28.00
N ARG A 137 -1.38 8.82 -28.17
CA ARG A 137 -2.84 8.63 -28.22
C ARG A 137 -3.52 8.91 -26.87
N ALA A 138 -2.86 8.54 -25.78
CA ALA A 138 -3.38 8.77 -24.44
C ALA A 138 -3.22 10.22 -23.99
N TYR A 139 -2.23 10.96 -24.45
CA TYR A 139 -1.99 12.33 -24.02
C TYR A 139 -1.77 13.20 -25.26
N PRO A 140 -2.82 13.47 -26.06
CA PRO A 140 -2.69 14.28 -27.28
C PRO A 140 -2.21 15.70 -26.98
N ASN A 141 -2.49 16.20 -25.78
CA ASN A 141 -2.02 17.49 -25.26
C ASN A 141 -0.96 17.31 -24.17
N ALA A 142 -0.09 16.30 -24.31
CA ALA A 142 0.99 16.04 -23.36
C ALA A 142 1.84 17.30 -23.13
N LYS A 143 2.04 17.66 -21.87
CA LYS A 143 2.86 18.80 -21.44
C LYS A 143 4.20 18.28 -20.92
N PRO A 144 5.24 19.13 -20.89
CA PRO A 144 6.56 18.74 -20.39
C PRO A 144 6.66 18.69 -18.85
N ARG A 145 5.55 18.97 -18.14
CA ARG A 145 5.44 18.90 -16.68
C ARG A 145 4.47 17.77 -16.30
N LEU A 146 4.87 16.84 -15.43
CA LEU A 146 4.05 15.68 -15.02
C LEU A 146 3.66 15.75 -13.56
N ALA A 147 2.38 15.52 -13.26
CA ALA A 147 1.89 15.31 -11.91
C ALA A 147 1.52 13.83 -11.74
N VAL A 148 2.37 13.07 -11.03
CA VAL A 148 2.23 11.63 -10.85
C VAL A 148 1.56 11.35 -9.50
N PHE A 149 0.39 10.74 -9.55
CA PHE A 149 -0.45 10.45 -8.39
C PHE A 149 -0.30 8.99 -7.95
N VAL A 150 0.12 8.79 -6.70
CA VAL A 150 0.41 7.48 -6.09
C VAL A 150 -0.55 7.24 -4.93
N HIS A 151 -1.54 6.37 -5.12
CA HIS A 151 -2.58 6.11 -4.12
C HIS A 151 -2.07 5.32 -2.91
N GLY A 152 -2.90 5.23 -1.86
CA GLY A 152 -2.64 4.52 -0.61
C GLY A 152 -2.99 3.03 -0.61
N LEU A 153 -2.88 2.41 0.56
CA LEU A 153 -3.20 1.00 0.80
C LEU A 153 -4.65 0.67 0.40
N CYS A 154 -4.87 -0.44 -0.31
CA CYS A 154 -6.18 -0.88 -0.80
C CYS A 154 -6.91 0.10 -1.74
N GLU A 155 -6.32 1.24 -2.07
CA GLU A 155 -6.92 2.24 -2.96
C GLU A 155 -6.76 1.87 -4.44
N THR A 156 -7.35 2.71 -5.29
CA THR A 156 -7.28 2.61 -6.74
C THR A 156 -6.84 3.96 -7.32
N ASP A 157 -6.54 3.99 -8.62
CA ASP A 157 -6.32 5.23 -9.36
C ASP A 157 -7.54 6.19 -9.29
N ASP A 158 -8.75 5.66 -9.05
CA ASP A 158 -9.96 6.46 -8.90
C ASP A 158 -10.08 7.15 -7.53
N ALA A 159 -9.25 6.80 -6.53
CA ALA A 159 -9.28 7.43 -5.21
C ALA A 159 -9.08 8.95 -5.28
N TRP A 160 -8.31 9.43 -6.25
CA TRP A 160 -8.08 10.85 -6.52
C TRP A 160 -9.31 11.61 -7.04
N LYS A 161 -10.40 10.90 -7.36
CA LYS A 161 -11.71 11.47 -7.71
C LYS A 161 -12.69 11.40 -6.55
N LEU A 162 -12.29 10.89 -5.39
CA LEU A 162 -13.14 10.91 -4.20
C LEU A 162 -13.52 12.36 -3.89
N GLY A 163 -14.79 12.62 -3.58
CA GLY A 163 -15.27 13.98 -3.37
C GLY A 163 -15.42 14.83 -4.64
N ALA A 164 -15.27 14.27 -5.84
CA ALA A 164 -15.44 14.99 -7.12
C ALA A 164 -16.83 15.64 -7.28
N ALA A 165 -17.85 15.13 -6.58
CA ALA A 165 -19.18 15.73 -6.53
C ALA A 165 -19.22 17.06 -5.76
N ARG A 166 -18.23 17.31 -4.90
CA ARG A 166 -18.12 18.53 -4.08
C ARG A 166 -17.02 19.46 -4.59
N HIS A 167 -15.93 18.91 -5.10
CA HIS A 167 -14.71 19.65 -5.46
C HIS A 167 -14.10 19.13 -6.75
N VAL A 168 -13.51 20.03 -7.54
CA VAL A 168 -12.80 19.64 -8.75
C VAL A 168 -11.50 18.88 -8.38
N PRO A 169 -11.28 17.66 -8.92
CA PRO A 169 -10.09 16.85 -8.61
C PRO A 169 -8.77 17.56 -8.85
N TYR A 170 -7.77 17.27 -8.01
CA TYR A 170 -6.44 17.89 -8.08
C TYR A 170 -5.83 17.82 -9.47
N GLY A 171 -5.81 16.65 -10.11
CA GLY A 171 -5.16 16.50 -11.42
C GLY A 171 -5.75 17.41 -12.50
N HIS A 172 -7.07 17.62 -12.50
CA HIS A 172 -7.71 18.55 -13.44
C HIS A 172 -7.33 20.00 -13.14
N ARG A 173 -7.34 20.40 -11.86
CA ARG A 173 -6.94 21.75 -11.46
C ARG A 173 -5.46 22.01 -11.78
N MET A 174 -4.56 21.06 -11.51
CA MET A 174 -3.14 21.18 -11.86
C MET A 174 -2.91 21.28 -13.38
N GLU A 175 -3.75 20.61 -14.17
CA GLU A 175 -3.68 20.69 -15.63
C GLU A 175 -4.02 22.07 -16.17
N ILE A 176 -5.13 22.64 -15.69
CA ILE A 176 -5.64 23.92 -16.16
C ILE A 176 -4.86 25.08 -15.56
N GLU A 177 -4.58 25.06 -14.26
CA GLU A 177 -4.03 26.20 -13.53
C GLU A 177 -2.49 26.22 -13.51
N LEU A 178 -1.83 25.04 -13.55
CA LEU A 178 -0.38 24.92 -13.36
C LEU A 178 0.35 24.31 -14.57
N GLY A 179 -0.39 23.83 -15.58
CA GLY A 179 0.20 23.26 -16.80
C GLY A 179 0.86 21.89 -16.60
N TYR A 180 0.46 21.12 -15.58
CA TYR A 180 0.92 19.74 -15.41
C TYR A 180 0.02 18.76 -16.17
N THR A 181 0.56 17.70 -16.76
CA THR A 181 -0.24 16.56 -17.22
C THR A 181 -0.42 15.57 -16.05
N PRO A 182 -1.65 15.29 -15.60
CA PRO A 182 -1.90 14.36 -14.51
C PRO A 182 -1.75 12.91 -15.00
N VAL A 183 -0.96 12.13 -14.27
CA VAL A 183 -0.70 10.71 -14.50
C VAL A 183 -1.06 9.95 -13.24
N TYR A 184 -1.98 8.99 -13.32
CA TYR A 184 -2.41 8.18 -12.18
C TYR A 184 -1.81 6.80 -12.26
N LEU A 185 -1.40 6.25 -11.13
CA LEU A 185 -0.81 4.91 -11.06
C LEU A 185 -1.75 3.94 -10.37
N ARG A 186 -1.55 2.65 -10.66
CA ARG A 186 -2.09 1.56 -9.84
C ARG A 186 -1.03 0.50 -9.64
N TYR A 187 -1.04 -0.10 -8.46
CA TYR A 187 -0.03 -1.07 -8.06
C TYR A 187 -0.52 -1.99 -6.94
N ASN A 188 0.25 -3.04 -6.67
CA ASN A 188 -0.03 -3.99 -5.59
C ASN A 188 0.46 -3.44 -4.24
N THR A 189 -0.49 -2.88 -3.48
CA THR A 189 -0.23 -2.30 -2.15
C THR A 189 0.09 -3.33 -1.07
N GLY A 190 -0.05 -4.63 -1.34
CA GLY A 190 0.34 -5.70 -0.41
C GLY A 190 1.79 -6.14 -0.54
N ARG A 191 2.52 -5.71 -1.57
CA ARG A 191 3.97 -5.92 -1.67
C ARG A 191 4.73 -4.97 -0.75
N HIS A 192 6.00 -5.30 -0.49
CA HIS A 192 6.88 -4.42 0.27
C HIS A 192 6.95 -3.03 -0.37
N ILE A 193 7.04 -2.00 0.46
CA ILE A 193 7.10 -0.61 0.03
C ILE A 193 8.38 -0.37 -0.80
N SER A 194 9.49 -1.02 -0.44
CA SER A 194 10.75 -0.94 -1.18
C SER A 194 10.67 -1.56 -2.57
N GLU A 195 9.98 -2.70 -2.72
CA GLU A 195 9.71 -3.31 -4.02
C GLU A 195 8.87 -2.39 -4.91
N ASN A 196 7.79 -1.83 -4.36
CA ASN A 196 6.96 -0.86 -5.07
C ASN A 196 7.75 0.42 -5.40
N GLY A 197 8.68 0.84 -4.54
CA GLY A 197 9.57 1.96 -4.79
C GLY A 197 10.51 1.73 -5.98
N ARG A 198 11.10 0.53 -6.08
CA ARG A 198 11.91 0.12 -7.24
C ARG A 198 11.10 0.11 -8.54
N ASP A 199 9.90 -0.48 -8.49
CA ASP A 199 9.01 -0.53 -9.64
C ASP A 199 8.58 0.87 -10.08
N LEU A 200 8.30 1.78 -9.13
CA LEU A 200 7.97 3.17 -9.43
C LEU A 200 9.15 3.92 -10.04
N ALA A 201 10.37 3.72 -9.54
CA ALA A 201 11.57 4.33 -10.12
C ALA A 201 11.78 3.88 -11.58
N GLY A 202 11.62 2.59 -11.86
CA GLY A 202 11.68 2.04 -13.22
C GLY A 202 10.55 2.55 -14.11
N LEU A 203 9.32 2.59 -13.59
CA LEU A 203 8.15 3.10 -14.31
C LEU A 203 8.30 4.58 -14.66
N LEU A 204 8.82 5.41 -13.75
CA LEU A 204 9.08 6.82 -14.01
C LEU A 204 10.11 6.99 -15.14
N ALA A 205 11.19 6.20 -15.11
CA ALA A 205 12.21 6.24 -16.16
C ALA A 205 11.62 5.87 -17.53
N ALA A 206 10.84 4.79 -17.60
CA ALA A 206 10.17 4.37 -18.83
C ALA A 206 9.14 5.42 -19.31
N LEU A 207 8.35 5.97 -18.39
CA LEU A 207 7.35 6.99 -18.68
C LEU A 207 7.98 8.25 -19.27
N VAL A 208 9.05 8.76 -18.66
CA VAL A 208 9.75 9.97 -19.12
C VAL A 208 10.46 9.73 -20.45
N ALA A 209 11.08 8.56 -20.64
CA ALA A 209 11.77 8.22 -21.89
C ALA A 209 10.81 8.12 -23.09
N ALA A 210 9.59 7.60 -22.86
CA ALA A 210 8.58 7.44 -23.90
C ALA A 210 7.59 8.61 -24.01
N TRP A 211 7.74 9.66 -23.18
CA TRP A 211 6.79 10.76 -23.13
C TRP A 211 6.78 11.55 -24.46
N PRO A 212 5.62 12.05 -24.95
CA PRO A 212 5.55 12.72 -26.25
C PRO A 212 6.34 14.03 -26.37
N THR A 213 6.70 14.65 -25.25
CA THR A 213 7.46 15.91 -25.18
C THR A 213 8.62 15.77 -24.19
N ASP A 214 9.66 16.59 -24.29
CA ASP A 214 10.76 16.54 -23.30
C ASP A 214 10.29 16.99 -21.90
N VAL A 215 10.24 16.03 -20.98
CA VAL A 215 9.85 16.26 -19.59
C VAL A 215 10.98 16.96 -18.84
N HIS A 216 10.72 18.04 -18.11
CA HIS A 216 11.74 18.71 -17.28
C HIS A 216 11.32 18.93 -15.83
N ASP A 217 10.06 18.66 -15.49
CA ASP A 217 9.49 18.87 -14.16
C ASP A 217 8.50 17.75 -13.83
N VAL A 218 8.82 16.96 -12.81
CA VAL A 218 7.94 15.92 -12.27
C VAL A 218 7.60 16.26 -10.82
N VAL A 219 6.31 16.24 -10.49
CA VAL A 219 5.80 16.28 -9.12
C VAL A 219 5.18 14.93 -8.77
N LEU A 220 5.64 14.34 -7.66
CA LEU A 220 5.05 13.14 -7.07
C LEU A 220 4.05 13.54 -5.99
N ILE A 221 2.85 12.97 -6.02
CA ILE A 221 1.79 13.23 -5.05
C ILE A 221 1.35 11.88 -4.49
N GLY A 222 1.84 11.55 -3.30
CA GLY A 222 1.59 10.28 -2.65
C GLY A 222 0.59 10.41 -1.50
N HIS A 223 -0.49 9.63 -1.55
CA HIS A 223 -1.44 9.53 -0.45
C HIS A 223 -1.11 8.32 0.44
N SER A 224 -1.09 8.50 1.75
CA SER A 224 -0.87 7.43 2.73
C SER A 224 0.41 6.64 2.41
N MET A 225 0.31 5.32 2.22
CA MET A 225 1.40 4.45 1.73
C MET A 225 2.07 4.97 0.45
N GLY A 226 1.34 5.58 -0.48
CA GLY A 226 1.88 6.11 -1.73
C GLY A 226 2.96 7.17 -1.54
N GLY A 227 2.94 7.90 -0.41
CA GLY A 227 4.02 8.82 -0.04
C GLY A 227 5.31 8.10 0.37
N LEU A 228 5.21 6.93 1.03
CA LEU A 228 6.36 6.08 1.33
C LEU A 228 6.92 5.46 0.05
N VAL A 229 6.06 4.96 -0.83
CA VAL A 229 6.46 4.44 -2.14
C VAL A 229 7.17 5.52 -2.98
N SER A 230 6.66 6.75 -2.97
CA SER A 230 7.29 7.90 -3.65
C SER A 230 8.69 8.18 -3.09
N ARG A 231 8.85 8.20 -1.76
CA ARG A 231 10.17 8.37 -1.13
C ARG A 231 11.13 7.23 -1.42
N SER A 232 10.64 6.00 -1.42
CA SER A 232 11.42 4.81 -1.77
C SER A 232 11.90 4.88 -3.23
N ALA A 233 11.03 5.28 -4.16
CA ALA A 233 11.39 5.47 -5.56
C ALA A 233 12.46 6.54 -5.76
N CYS A 234 12.37 7.66 -5.02
CA CYS A 234 13.41 8.67 -5.01
C CYS A 234 14.77 8.13 -4.56
N HIS A 235 14.78 7.20 -3.59
CA HIS A 235 16.01 6.56 -3.11
C HIS A 235 16.59 5.59 -4.15
N TYR A 236 15.80 4.62 -4.61
CA TYR A 236 16.26 3.62 -5.57
C TYR A 236 16.60 4.20 -6.94
N GLY A 237 15.92 5.27 -7.34
CA GLY A 237 16.19 5.95 -8.59
C GLY A 237 17.16 7.13 -8.47
N ALA A 238 17.83 7.35 -7.34
CA ALA A 238 18.69 8.53 -7.13
C ALA A 238 19.79 8.70 -8.21
N ALA A 239 20.28 7.59 -8.78
CA ALA A 239 21.27 7.60 -9.86
C ALA A 239 20.65 7.76 -11.28
N SER A 240 19.32 7.73 -11.40
CA SER A 240 18.62 7.86 -12.67
C SER A 240 18.42 9.33 -13.04
N ALA A 241 18.76 9.67 -14.30
CA ALA A 241 18.50 10.99 -14.86
C ALA A 241 17.01 11.39 -14.78
N CYS A 242 16.10 10.41 -14.82
CA CYS A 242 14.67 10.64 -14.68
C CYS A 242 14.30 11.16 -13.28
N VAL A 243 14.85 10.59 -12.21
CA VAL A 243 14.56 11.04 -10.85
C VAL A 243 15.15 12.43 -10.60
N GLY A 244 16.24 12.80 -11.29
CA GLY A 244 16.74 14.17 -11.32
C GLY A 244 15.74 15.21 -11.85
N LYS A 245 14.70 14.79 -12.60
CA LYS A 245 13.59 15.65 -13.06
C LYS A 245 12.48 15.82 -12.01
N VAL A 246 12.50 15.04 -10.92
CA VAL A 246 11.57 15.21 -9.80
C VAL A 246 11.95 16.47 -9.03
N ARG A 247 11.05 17.45 -8.99
CA ARG A 247 11.25 18.75 -8.32
C ARG A 247 10.44 18.89 -7.03
N HIS A 248 9.36 18.13 -6.92
CA HIS A 248 8.44 18.24 -5.80
C HIS A 248 7.90 16.85 -5.42
N VAL A 249 7.83 16.59 -4.12
CA VAL A 249 7.20 15.38 -3.56
C VAL A 249 6.22 15.83 -2.49
N PHE A 250 4.93 15.67 -2.75
CA PHE A 250 3.87 15.89 -1.77
C PHE A 250 3.48 14.56 -1.14
N THR A 251 3.51 14.49 0.18
CA THR A 251 3.07 13.34 0.96
C THR A 251 1.82 13.75 1.75
N LEU A 252 0.72 13.03 1.55
CA LEU A 252 -0.59 13.33 2.13
C LEU A 252 -0.94 12.24 3.13
N GLY A 253 -0.93 12.53 4.43
CA GLY A 253 -1.30 11.57 5.49
C GLY A 253 -0.33 10.38 5.57
N THR A 254 0.92 10.54 5.16
CA THR A 254 1.87 9.44 5.04
C THR A 254 2.47 9.04 6.40
N PRO A 255 2.44 7.75 6.80
CA PRO A 255 2.96 7.29 8.09
C PRO A 255 4.48 7.09 8.07
N HIS A 256 5.26 8.18 8.03
CA HIS A 256 6.72 8.13 7.96
C HIS A 256 7.43 7.46 9.14
N ARG A 257 6.83 7.47 10.34
CA ARG A 257 7.33 6.73 11.52
C ARG A 257 6.51 5.49 11.84
N GLY A 258 5.66 5.11 10.89
CA GLY A 258 4.80 3.95 10.94
C GLY A 258 3.42 4.17 11.56
N ALA A 259 2.51 3.23 11.31
CA ALA A 259 1.10 3.30 11.62
C ALA A 259 0.82 2.69 13.02
N PRO A 260 0.29 3.47 13.98
CA PRO A 260 0.05 2.98 15.35
C PRO A 260 -0.99 1.85 15.42
N LEU A 261 -1.94 1.82 14.50
CA LEU A 261 -2.88 0.69 14.36
C LEU A 261 -2.16 -0.62 14.03
N GLU A 262 -1.14 -0.56 13.16
CA GLU A 262 -0.33 -1.74 12.85
C GLU A 262 0.46 -2.16 14.09
N GLN A 263 1.11 -1.22 14.78
CA GLN A 263 1.91 -1.52 15.98
C GLN A 263 1.06 -2.21 17.06
N ALA A 264 -0.20 -1.79 17.23
CA ALA A 264 -1.15 -2.44 18.13
C ALA A 264 -1.51 -3.87 17.65
N ALA A 265 -1.72 -4.06 16.34
CA ALA A 265 -2.02 -5.37 15.77
C ALA A 265 -0.83 -6.35 15.90
N ASN A 266 0.41 -5.89 15.75
CA ASN A 266 1.61 -6.69 16.02
C ASN A 266 1.72 -7.04 17.50
N ALA A 267 1.44 -6.10 18.41
CA ALA A 267 1.46 -6.35 19.84
C ALA A 267 0.41 -7.40 20.26
N ALA A 268 -0.80 -7.31 19.71
CA ALA A 268 -1.85 -8.30 19.93
C ALA A 268 -1.44 -9.69 19.40
N ALA A 269 -0.88 -9.76 18.18
CA ALA A 269 -0.39 -11.02 17.62
C ALA A 269 0.72 -11.63 18.48
N ALA A 270 1.69 -10.83 18.94
CA ALA A 270 2.75 -11.29 19.82
C ALA A 270 2.22 -11.81 21.16
N ALA A 271 1.22 -11.14 21.76
CA ALA A 271 0.57 -11.59 22.99
C ALA A 271 -0.16 -12.91 22.80
N LEU A 272 -0.95 -13.05 21.72
CA LEU A 272 -1.66 -14.28 21.36
C LEU A 272 -0.69 -15.43 21.01
N GLY A 273 0.49 -15.13 20.48
CA GLY A 273 1.52 -16.13 20.16
C GLY A 273 2.14 -16.83 21.38
N ARG A 274 1.99 -16.24 22.58
CA ARG A 274 2.57 -16.78 23.83
C ARG A 274 1.93 -18.09 24.28
N LEU A 275 0.64 -18.28 24.03
CA LEU A 275 -0.09 -19.48 24.46
C LEU A 275 -0.40 -20.37 23.25
N PRO A 276 -0.12 -21.69 23.32
CA PRO A 276 -0.39 -22.62 22.22
C PRO A 276 -1.82 -22.57 21.68
N GLU A 277 -2.79 -22.32 22.55
CA GLU A 277 -4.22 -22.29 22.22
C GLU A 277 -4.60 -21.02 21.44
N THR A 278 -3.89 -19.92 21.62
CA THR A 278 -4.17 -18.65 20.93
C THR A 278 -3.22 -18.35 19.77
N ARG A 279 -2.18 -19.18 19.58
CA ARG A 279 -1.26 -19.11 18.42
C ARG A 279 -1.97 -19.05 17.07
N PRO A 280 -3.06 -19.80 16.80
CA PRO A 280 -3.74 -19.73 15.50
C PRO A 280 -4.33 -18.34 15.23
N LEU A 281 -4.82 -17.66 16.27
CA LEU A 281 -5.32 -16.28 16.18
C LEU A 281 -4.16 -15.29 15.91
N ALA A 282 -2.99 -15.53 16.51
CA ALA A 282 -1.78 -14.77 16.19
C ALA A 282 -1.33 -14.97 14.74
N SER A 283 -1.32 -16.23 14.26
CA SER A 283 -1.01 -16.57 12.86
C SER A 283 -1.99 -15.91 11.90
N ALA A 284 -3.29 -15.92 12.22
CA ALA A 284 -4.31 -15.24 11.42
C ALA A 284 -4.09 -13.72 11.33
N LEU A 285 -3.72 -13.09 12.45
CA LEU A 285 -3.35 -11.68 12.46
C LEU A 285 -2.08 -11.41 11.64
N ASN A 286 -1.09 -12.31 11.66
CA ASN A 286 0.15 -12.16 10.90
C ASN A 286 0.02 -12.46 9.40
N LEU A 287 -1.16 -12.88 8.91
CA LEU A 287 -1.48 -13.02 7.48
C LEU A 287 -1.61 -11.68 6.75
N ARG A 288 -1.51 -10.55 7.45
CA ARG A 288 -1.42 -9.21 6.83
C ARG A 288 -0.30 -9.20 5.80
N SER A 289 -0.55 -8.59 4.66
CA SER A 289 0.44 -8.46 3.58
C SER A 289 1.73 -7.77 4.03
N ALA A 290 2.83 -8.07 3.33
CA ALA A 290 4.11 -7.39 3.47
C ALA A 290 4.00 -5.85 3.49
N GLY A 291 3.20 -5.27 2.59
CA GLY A 291 2.96 -3.83 2.54
C GLY A 291 2.34 -3.27 3.82
N ILE A 292 1.39 -3.98 4.44
CA ILE A 292 0.83 -3.59 5.74
C ILE A 292 1.90 -3.68 6.84
N LYS A 293 2.72 -4.74 6.84
CA LYS A 293 3.80 -4.90 7.83
C LYS A 293 4.84 -3.79 7.73
N ASP A 294 5.20 -3.36 6.52
CA ASP A 294 6.14 -2.24 6.30
C ASP A 294 5.61 -0.91 6.86
N LEU A 295 4.28 -0.72 6.89
CA LEU A 295 3.67 0.45 7.53
C LEU A 295 3.93 0.49 9.04
N ARG A 296 4.32 -0.60 9.72
CA ARG A 296 4.61 -0.59 11.17
C ARG A 296 5.57 0.50 11.59
N TYR A 297 6.61 0.70 10.77
CA TYR A 297 7.70 1.64 11.01
C TYR A 297 8.02 2.52 9.80
N GLY A 298 7.26 2.38 8.70
CA GLY A 298 7.51 3.12 7.47
C GLY A 298 8.77 2.64 6.76
N TYR A 299 8.90 1.33 6.54
CA TYR A 299 10.03 0.76 5.82
C TYR A 299 10.07 1.26 4.38
N LEU A 300 11.26 1.66 3.93
CA LEU A 300 11.46 2.26 2.60
C LEU A 300 12.45 1.48 1.74
N VAL A 301 13.28 0.63 2.35
CA VAL A 301 14.37 -0.07 1.68
C VAL A 301 14.40 -1.53 2.13
N ASP A 302 14.91 -2.38 1.23
CA ASP A 302 14.92 -3.83 1.40
C ASP A 302 15.62 -4.27 2.70
N GLU A 303 16.68 -3.58 3.11
CA GLU A 303 17.44 -3.89 4.33
C GLU A 303 16.64 -3.69 5.62
N CYS A 304 15.47 -3.04 5.56
CA CYS A 304 14.59 -2.93 6.72
C CYS A 304 13.86 -4.24 7.03
N TRP A 305 13.65 -5.12 6.05
CA TRP A 305 12.85 -6.34 6.22
C TRP A 305 13.55 -7.61 5.73
N MET A 306 14.45 -7.51 4.76
CA MET A 306 15.22 -8.63 4.23
C MET A 306 16.11 -9.23 5.33
N ASP A 307 16.06 -10.55 5.46
CA ASP A 307 16.72 -11.33 6.52
C ASP A 307 16.30 -10.93 7.96
N GLN A 308 15.14 -10.29 8.11
CA GLN A 308 14.54 -9.97 9.40
C GLN A 308 13.23 -10.73 9.61
N ASP A 309 12.95 -11.12 10.85
CA ASP A 309 11.61 -11.57 11.23
C ASP A 309 10.65 -10.37 11.26
N CYS A 310 9.82 -10.26 10.23
CA CYS A 310 8.83 -9.19 10.08
C CYS A 310 7.71 -9.23 11.13
N ASP A 311 7.54 -10.36 11.82
CA ASP A 311 6.54 -10.54 12.88
C ASP A 311 7.13 -10.40 14.29
N ALA A 312 8.46 -10.24 14.41
CA ALA A 312 9.14 -10.02 15.66
C ALA A 312 8.54 -8.82 16.43
N PHE A 313 8.25 -9.04 17.71
CA PHE A 313 7.60 -8.05 18.56
C PHE A 313 8.46 -6.79 18.72
N LEU A 314 7.91 -5.67 18.27
CA LEU A 314 8.46 -4.32 18.41
C LEU A 314 9.92 -4.11 17.96
N ARG A 315 10.46 -4.98 17.09
CA ARG A 315 11.81 -4.82 16.55
C ARG A 315 11.78 -3.84 15.38
N ASN A 316 12.25 -2.62 15.62
CA ASN A 316 12.35 -1.60 14.59
C ASN A 316 13.73 -1.63 13.89
N THR A 317 13.75 -2.06 12.64
CA THR A 317 14.94 -2.09 11.75
C THR A 317 14.91 -0.98 10.70
N SER A 318 14.08 0.05 10.88
CA SER A 318 13.97 1.19 9.97
C SER A 318 15.31 1.90 9.79
N ARG A 319 15.65 2.23 8.54
CA ARG A 319 16.81 3.06 8.20
C ARG A 319 16.39 4.49 7.86
N GLU A 320 17.24 5.44 8.19
CA GLU A 320 17.07 6.82 7.76
C GLU A 320 17.49 6.95 6.30
N ILE A 321 16.57 7.40 5.46
CA ILE A 321 16.80 7.59 4.03
C ILE A 321 16.83 9.09 3.73
N PRO A 322 17.92 9.61 3.15
CA PRO A 322 18.02 11.02 2.82
C PRO A 322 16.98 11.41 1.77
N PHE A 323 16.54 12.66 1.82
CA PHE A 323 15.66 13.21 0.80
C PHE A 323 16.40 13.37 -0.52
N LEU A 324 15.64 13.27 -1.62
CA LEU A 324 16.16 13.55 -2.95
C LEU A 324 16.60 15.02 -3.01
N PRO A 325 17.89 15.31 -3.24
CA PRO A 325 18.41 16.69 -3.21
C PRO A 325 17.82 17.60 -4.29
N THR A 326 17.37 17.02 -5.41
CA THR A 326 16.79 17.75 -6.53
C THR A 326 15.33 18.12 -6.33
N ALA A 327 14.70 17.66 -5.23
CA ALA A 327 13.28 17.85 -4.96
C ALA A 327 13.03 18.50 -3.59
N ARG A 328 12.00 19.35 -3.52
CA ARG A 328 11.40 19.79 -2.26
C ARG A 328 10.37 18.77 -1.79
N HIS A 329 10.41 18.42 -0.51
CA HIS A 329 9.50 17.44 0.10
C HIS A 329 8.51 18.18 0.99
N TYR A 330 7.22 18.03 0.68
CA TYR A 330 6.11 18.65 1.39
C TYR A 330 5.31 17.58 2.15
N PHE A 331 4.96 17.91 3.39
CA PHE A 331 4.27 17.00 4.29
C PHE A 331 2.92 17.59 4.67
N ILE A 332 1.86 16.93 4.26
CA ILE A 332 0.49 17.35 4.53
C ILE A 332 -0.15 16.31 5.44
N SER A 333 -0.70 16.74 6.55
CA SER A 333 -1.41 15.86 7.49
C SER A 333 -2.80 16.40 7.80
N ALA A 334 -3.73 15.51 8.13
CA ALA A 334 -5.05 15.88 8.63
C ALA A 334 -5.22 15.47 10.09
N THR A 335 -6.08 16.18 10.82
CA THR A 335 -6.70 15.64 12.02
C THR A 335 -8.20 15.88 12.00
N LEU A 336 -8.99 14.97 12.57
CA LEU A 336 -10.42 15.18 12.79
C LEU A 336 -10.72 16.38 13.69
N THR A 337 -9.80 16.73 14.58
CA THR A 337 -9.92 17.90 15.46
C THR A 337 -9.48 19.17 14.76
N ARG A 338 -10.05 20.32 15.14
CA ARG A 338 -9.70 21.64 14.61
C ARG A 338 -8.24 22.08 14.88
N LYS A 339 -7.59 21.54 15.92
CA LYS A 339 -6.19 21.84 16.28
C LYS A 339 -5.38 20.55 16.40
N ALA A 340 -4.25 20.50 15.68
CA ALA A 340 -3.23 19.45 15.76
C ALA A 340 -2.76 19.16 17.20
N ASP A 341 -2.62 20.19 18.03
CA ASP A 341 -1.99 20.08 19.35
C ASP A 341 -2.94 19.62 20.47
N SER A 342 -4.20 19.36 20.15
CA SER A 342 -5.15 18.87 21.14
C SER A 342 -4.77 17.44 21.60
N PRO A 343 -4.92 17.09 22.90
CA PRO A 343 -4.62 15.75 23.40
C PRO A 343 -5.33 14.63 22.62
N VAL A 344 -6.53 14.95 22.11
CA VAL A 344 -7.36 14.07 21.29
C VAL A 344 -6.84 13.97 19.85
N GLY A 345 -6.38 15.07 19.25
CA GLY A 345 -5.78 15.10 17.91
C GLY A 345 -4.50 14.25 17.79
N ARG A 346 -3.73 14.15 18.87
CA ARG A 346 -2.52 13.29 18.95
C ARG A 346 -2.83 11.78 18.97
N ILE A 347 -4.03 11.40 19.42
CA ILE A 347 -4.45 10.00 19.61
C ILE A 347 -5.33 9.51 18.46
N ILE A 348 -6.03 10.41 17.76
CA ILE A 348 -6.96 10.06 16.69
C ILE A 348 -6.35 10.31 15.30
N GLY A 349 -5.46 11.30 15.14
CA GLY A 349 -4.91 11.65 13.83
C GLY A 349 -6.02 11.92 12.82
N ASP A 350 -5.91 11.31 11.64
CA ASP A 350 -6.91 11.35 10.57
C ASP A 350 -7.81 10.09 10.50
N LEU A 351 -7.83 9.26 11.55
CA LEU A 351 -8.44 7.92 11.69
C LEU A 351 -7.61 6.73 11.20
N LEU A 352 -6.49 6.94 10.49
CA LEU A 352 -5.62 5.84 10.04
C LEU A 352 -4.15 6.07 10.36
N VAL A 353 -3.71 7.33 10.36
CA VAL A 353 -2.34 7.73 10.67
C VAL A 353 -2.34 8.79 11.78
N LEU A 354 -1.61 8.53 12.87
CA LEU A 354 -1.48 9.52 13.93
C LEU A 354 -0.55 10.66 13.49
N GLN A 355 -0.86 11.88 13.93
CA GLN A 355 -0.05 13.07 13.64
C GLN A 355 1.44 12.89 14.00
N PRO A 356 1.86 12.26 15.13
CA PRO A 356 3.27 11.99 15.42
C PRO A 356 3.94 10.96 14.51
N SER A 357 3.18 10.25 13.68
CA SER A 357 3.69 9.34 12.65
C SER A 357 3.83 10.03 11.29
N ALA A 358 2.99 11.04 11.03
CA ALA A 358 3.12 11.97 9.90
C ALA A 358 4.17 13.07 10.18
N TRP A 359 4.43 13.38 11.45
CA TRP A 359 5.43 14.32 11.97
C TRP A 359 6.66 13.57 12.49
N ALA A 360 7.83 14.21 12.53
CA ALA A 360 8.95 13.74 13.33
C ALA A 360 9.24 14.71 14.47
N HIS A 361 9.10 14.21 15.71
CA HIS A 361 9.46 14.97 16.90
C HIS A 361 10.66 14.38 17.70
N GLU A 362 11.22 15.17 18.61
CA GLU A 362 12.53 15.03 19.31
C GLU A 362 12.25 14.17 20.50
N ARG A 363 12.30 12.85 20.34
CA ARG A 363 12.71 12.06 21.48
C ARG A 363 13.25 10.72 21.04
N ARG A 364 14.52 10.53 21.42
CA ARG A 364 15.45 9.41 21.22
C ARG A 364 16.29 9.48 19.93
N GLY A 365 17.47 10.09 20.09
CA GLY A 365 18.71 9.49 19.59
C GLY A 365 19.42 10.23 18.47
N LYS A 366 18.75 10.49 17.34
CA LYS A 366 19.18 11.36 16.24
C LYS A 366 18.02 11.40 15.25
N ARG A 367 17.47 12.59 15.06
CA ARG A 367 16.24 12.88 14.31
C ARG A 367 16.55 12.97 12.81
N MET A 368 15.63 12.49 11.97
CA MET A 368 15.37 13.14 10.68
C MET A 368 15.14 14.63 10.95
N ARG A 369 16.12 15.47 10.61
CA ARG A 369 16.02 16.93 10.67
C ARG A 369 15.19 17.38 9.48
N PHE A 370 13.87 17.42 9.66
CA PHE A 370 12.98 18.08 8.70
C PHE A 370 13.13 19.59 8.88
N PRO A 371 13.56 20.34 7.85
CA PRO A 371 13.35 21.78 7.86
C PRO A 371 11.84 22.04 7.88
N ILE A 372 11.38 22.82 8.87
CA ILE A 372 9.95 23.08 9.20
C ILE A 372 9.19 23.84 8.09
N GLU A 373 9.88 24.30 7.05
CA GLU A 373 9.33 25.18 6.03
C GLU A 373 8.22 24.57 5.15
N HIS A 374 8.10 23.24 5.07
CA HIS A 374 7.27 22.57 4.06
C HIS A 374 6.15 21.68 4.62
N TYR A 375 5.76 21.89 5.88
CA TYR A 375 4.64 21.18 6.51
C TYR A 375 3.33 21.98 6.45
N TYR A 376 2.22 21.29 6.18
CA TYR A 376 0.88 21.85 6.26
C TYR A 376 -0.07 20.90 7.01
N HIS A 377 -0.92 21.48 7.85
CA HIS A 377 -1.88 20.74 8.66
C HIS A 377 -3.30 21.17 8.33
N LEU A 378 -4.16 20.19 8.08
CA LEU A 378 -5.59 20.38 7.87
C LEU A 378 -6.37 19.87 9.09
N GLY A 379 -7.03 20.78 9.81
CA GLY A 379 -7.98 20.40 10.86
C GLY A 379 -9.35 20.04 10.28
N GLU A 380 -10.16 19.33 11.06
CA GLU A 380 -11.53 18.92 10.72
C GLU A 380 -11.65 18.07 9.45
N ALA A 381 -10.63 17.26 9.18
CA ALA A 381 -10.57 16.39 8.01
C ALA A 381 -10.18 14.97 8.41
N ASN A 382 -10.77 13.99 7.73
CA ASN A 382 -10.38 12.58 7.84
C ASN A 382 -9.31 12.22 6.77
N HIS A 383 -8.75 11.01 6.86
CA HIS A 383 -7.69 10.54 5.96
C HIS A 383 -8.07 10.64 4.48
N PHE A 384 -9.31 10.31 4.14
CA PHE A 384 -9.78 10.30 2.76
C PHE A 384 -10.15 11.69 2.24
N ASP A 385 -10.43 12.66 3.11
CA ASP A 385 -10.60 14.06 2.69
C ASP A 385 -9.30 14.59 2.06
N LEU A 386 -8.13 14.06 2.45
CA LEU A 386 -6.83 14.45 1.89
C LEU A 386 -6.74 14.27 0.36
N LEU A 387 -7.50 13.32 -0.20
CA LEU A 387 -7.47 12.99 -1.63
C LEU A 387 -8.05 14.08 -2.54
N ASN A 388 -8.91 14.97 -2.02
CA ASN A 388 -9.54 16.03 -2.83
C ASN A 388 -10.09 17.22 -2.02
N HIS A 389 -9.35 17.69 -1.02
CA HIS A 389 -9.71 18.86 -0.21
C HIS A 389 -9.22 20.17 -0.86
N PRO A 390 -10.08 21.20 -1.03
CA PRO A 390 -9.70 22.47 -1.65
C PRO A 390 -8.49 23.15 -1.00
N ALA A 391 -8.43 23.19 0.33
CA ALA A 391 -7.34 23.83 1.07
C ALA A 391 -5.97 23.15 0.84
N ILE A 392 -5.98 21.83 0.62
CA ILE A 392 -4.75 21.08 0.30
C ILE A 392 -4.29 21.45 -1.09
N TYR A 393 -5.19 21.50 -2.07
CA TYR A 393 -4.83 21.97 -3.39
C TYR A 393 -4.31 23.41 -3.37
N ASP A 394 -4.94 24.31 -2.62
CA ASP A 394 -4.47 25.69 -2.52
C ASP A 394 -3.06 25.76 -1.93
N GLN A 395 -2.74 24.88 -0.97
CA GLN A 395 -1.38 24.73 -0.47
C GLN A 395 -0.42 24.20 -1.55
N MET A 396 -0.78 23.13 -2.27
CA MET A 396 0.03 22.59 -3.37
C MET A 396 0.28 23.68 -4.43
N ARG A 397 -0.76 24.42 -4.82
CA ARG A 397 -0.70 25.53 -5.76
C ARG A 397 0.23 26.63 -5.27
N ARG A 398 0.14 27.05 -4.00
CA ARG A 398 1.07 28.03 -3.40
C ARG A 398 2.52 27.56 -3.51
N CYS A 399 2.81 26.34 -3.07
CA CYS A 399 4.16 25.77 -3.11
C CYS A 399 4.73 25.67 -4.54
N LEU A 400 3.89 25.32 -5.52
CA LEU A 400 4.29 25.18 -6.92
C LEU A 400 4.38 26.54 -7.64
N SER A 401 3.60 27.54 -7.24
CA SER A 401 3.57 28.87 -7.87
C SER A 401 4.65 29.81 -7.33
N SER A 402 4.99 29.70 -6.05
CA SER A 402 6.03 30.54 -5.40
C SER A 402 7.44 30.34 -5.96
N GLN A 403 7.58 29.53 -7.01
CA GLN A 403 8.84 29.19 -7.68
C GLN A 403 8.94 29.79 -9.11
N ARG A 404 7.91 30.47 -9.64
CA ARG A 404 8.06 31.26 -10.88
C ARG A 404 8.95 32.51 -10.71
N ALA A 405 9.32 32.84 -9.47
CA ALA A 405 10.09 34.03 -9.13
C ALA A 405 11.30 33.68 -8.26
N LEU A 406 12.38 33.16 -8.85
CA LEU A 406 13.74 33.43 -8.40
C LEU A 406 14.61 33.65 -9.65
N PRO A 407 15.28 34.81 -9.80
CA PRO A 407 16.22 35.03 -10.89
C PRO A 407 17.37 34.04 -10.80
N ALA A 408 17.93 33.68 -11.96
CA ALA A 408 19.18 32.94 -12.03
C ALA A 408 20.28 33.67 -11.23
N PRO A 409 21.18 32.97 -10.53
CA PRO A 409 22.36 33.60 -9.96
C PRO A 409 23.12 34.30 -11.09
N ALA A 410 23.48 35.57 -10.88
CA ALA A 410 24.36 36.28 -11.80
C ALA A 410 25.66 35.46 -11.93
N ALA A 411 26.06 35.18 -13.17
CA ALA A 411 27.37 34.63 -13.46
C ALA A 411 28.42 35.65 -12.97
N GLY A 412 29.18 35.25 -11.95
CA GLY A 412 30.39 35.95 -11.50
C GLY A 412 31.61 35.34 -12.15
#